data_AF-A0A930Y858-F1
#
_entry.id   AF-A0A930Y858-F1
#
_cell.length_a   1.000
_cell.length_b   1.000
_cell.length_c   1.000
_cell.angle_alpha   90.00
_cell.angle_beta   90.00
_cell.angle_gamma   90.00
#
_symmetry.space_group_name_H-M   'P 1'
#
loop_
_entity.id
_entity.type
_entity.pdbx_description
1 polymer ?
#
loop_
_entity_poly.entity_id
_entity_poly.type
_entity_poly.pdbx_seq_one_letter_code
_entity_poly.pdbx_strand_id
1 'polypeptide(L)'
;MSTPRGEGGSGAVPHWTTVARPADRTPASAADPRPSGVVAWVAVVSVLVIVAVAVAALFAARGLAEAESVRDAADRADRIADAIVEPALTDALVDGDEEARRAMDDEVRDHVLSSSIVRVKIWDDTGRVVWSDEPALIDRRFTLDEDDLEALAAAGSGTGSGVEAEVSDLTAAENEYERDRGKLLEAYRAVETPGGQTLLFEVYFRYDEVLQRSGQLFAGFAGITIGSIVLVVLLLLPVLRQLLRALDRARVQREALLERALDASAAERRRIAAALHDGVVQDLVGASLAVSAESGSARARNDVTTADGLDRVAGALRGSVGGLRSLLVDIYPPNLARAGIGPALDDLAAGVRSRGVAVVLEADAASALDDEGQRLVFRVVQECLANVVAHARASVVSVTADRAAEGGVVVTVADDGAGFDPELLTSPEPDHFGLRVLADVAGAGGAGLDLQTAPGHGTRWRLTLPASALAASSTAGRPGSQP
;
A
#
# COMPACT_ATOMS: atom_id res chain seq x y z
N MET A 1 11.88 5.60 -67.10
CA MET A 1 12.10 4.14 -67.20
C MET A 1 12.23 3.63 -65.78
N SER A 2 11.20 2.96 -65.30
CA SER A 2 11.05 2.52 -63.92
C SER A 2 11.94 1.30 -63.66
N THR A 3 12.87 1.42 -62.72
CA THR A 3 13.63 0.30 -62.16
C THR A 3 12.80 -0.38 -61.06
N PRO A 4 12.73 -1.72 -61.02
CA PRO A 4 11.84 -2.44 -60.12
C PRO A 4 12.37 -2.45 -58.68
N ARG A 5 11.46 -2.38 -57.72
CA ARG A 5 11.70 -2.74 -56.32
C ARG A 5 12.07 -4.22 -56.27
N GLY A 6 13.33 -4.51 -55.95
CA GLY A 6 13.75 -5.83 -55.52
C GLY A 6 13.21 -6.09 -54.12
N GLU A 7 12.31 -7.07 -54.02
CA GLU A 7 11.94 -7.73 -52.78
C GLU A 7 13.20 -8.37 -52.17
N GLY A 8 13.76 -7.70 -51.17
CA GLY A 8 14.80 -8.22 -50.29
C GLY A 8 14.20 -8.46 -48.90
N GLY A 9 13.22 -9.35 -48.80
CA GLY A 9 12.78 -9.89 -47.51
C GLY A 9 13.88 -10.80 -46.97
N SER A 10 14.82 -10.22 -46.22
CA SER A 10 15.83 -10.95 -45.46
C SER A 10 15.14 -12.04 -44.63
N GLY A 11 15.45 -13.32 -44.89
CA GLY A 11 15.07 -14.44 -44.05
C GLY A 11 15.69 -14.29 -42.67
N ALA A 12 15.02 -13.57 -41.78
CA ALA A 12 15.43 -13.43 -40.40
C ALA A 12 15.20 -14.78 -39.71
N VAL A 13 16.28 -15.42 -39.27
CA VAL A 13 16.18 -16.60 -38.42
C VAL A 13 15.40 -16.21 -37.16
N PRO A 14 14.32 -16.91 -36.80
CA PRO A 14 13.53 -16.56 -35.63
C PRO A 14 14.42 -16.57 -34.39
N HIS A 15 14.31 -15.54 -33.54
CA HIS A 15 15.06 -15.45 -32.29
C HIS A 15 14.31 -16.16 -31.16
N TRP A 16 15.01 -16.51 -30.09
CA TRP A 16 14.37 -17.02 -28.87
C TRP A 16 13.71 -15.87 -28.12
N THR A 17 12.45 -16.04 -27.78
CA THR A 17 11.66 -15.15 -26.94
C THR A 17 11.35 -15.87 -25.63
N THR A 18 11.78 -15.29 -24.50
CA THR A 18 11.47 -15.86 -23.18
C THR A 18 10.03 -15.58 -22.81
N VAL A 19 9.25 -16.65 -22.65
CA VAL A 19 7.83 -16.64 -22.32
C VAL A 19 7.63 -16.73 -20.80
N ALA A 20 8.46 -17.55 -20.12
CA ALA A 20 8.53 -17.62 -18.66
C ALA A 20 9.99 -17.69 -18.20
N ARG A 21 10.35 -16.91 -17.18
CA ARG A 21 11.69 -16.98 -16.58
C ARG A 21 11.70 -18.03 -15.46
N PRO A 22 12.79 -18.81 -15.32
CA PRO A 22 12.95 -19.67 -14.15
C PRO A 22 12.96 -18.78 -12.91
N ALA A 23 11.99 -18.98 -12.03
CA ALA A 23 12.03 -18.33 -10.73
C ALA A 23 13.16 -18.99 -9.94
N ASP A 24 14.17 -18.22 -9.54
CA ASP A 24 15.06 -18.63 -8.46
C ASP A 24 14.15 -19.06 -7.30
N ARG A 25 14.29 -20.29 -6.82
CA ARG A 25 13.75 -20.71 -5.51
C ARG A 25 14.50 -19.98 -4.38
N THR A 26 14.66 -18.66 -4.48
CA THR A 26 14.72 -17.81 -3.30
C THR A 26 13.33 -17.82 -2.70
N PRO A 27 13.15 -18.19 -1.41
CA PRO A 27 11.87 -18.02 -0.74
C PRO A 27 11.50 -16.55 -0.92
N ALA A 28 10.43 -16.30 -1.67
CA ALA A 28 9.98 -14.97 -1.95
C ALA A 28 9.84 -14.24 -0.61
N SER A 29 10.75 -13.30 -0.35
CA SER A 29 10.51 -12.22 0.58
C SER A 29 9.47 -11.30 -0.08
N ALA A 30 8.28 -11.83 -0.29
CA ALA A 30 7.08 -11.03 -0.17
C ALA A 30 7.07 -10.64 1.30
N ALA A 31 7.68 -9.50 1.61
CA ALA A 31 7.33 -8.79 2.83
C ALA A 31 5.89 -8.31 2.65
N ASP A 32 4.95 -9.26 2.70
CA ASP A 32 3.58 -8.98 3.08
C ASP A 32 3.75 -8.21 4.39
N PRO A 33 3.31 -6.93 4.46
CA PRO A 33 3.61 -6.08 5.60
C PRO A 33 3.13 -6.83 6.82
N ARG A 34 4.09 -7.32 7.62
CA ARG A 34 3.77 -8.15 8.78
C ARG A 34 2.72 -7.37 9.57
N PRO A 35 1.68 -8.01 10.11
CA PRO A 35 0.65 -7.29 10.86
C PRO A 35 1.24 -6.45 12.00
N SER A 36 2.43 -6.80 12.49
CA SER A 36 3.23 -5.97 13.40
C SER A 36 3.71 -4.64 12.81
N GLY A 37 4.07 -4.58 11.53
CA GLY A 37 4.51 -3.39 10.82
C GLY A 37 3.39 -2.37 10.61
N VAL A 38 2.18 -2.82 10.23
CA VAL A 38 1.01 -1.93 10.12
C VAL A 38 0.63 -1.36 11.48
N VAL A 39 0.59 -2.20 12.52
CA VAL A 39 0.29 -1.74 13.89
C VAL A 39 1.36 -0.80 14.42
N ALA A 40 2.64 -1.05 14.14
CA ALA A 40 3.74 -0.16 14.52
C ALA A 40 3.65 1.19 13.78
N TRP A 41 3.35 1.18 12.49
CA TRP A 41 3.17 2.40 11.71
C TRP A 41 1.99 3.24 12.24
N VAL A 42 0.84 2.63 12.51
CA VAL A 42 -0.31 3.32 13.13
C VAL A 42 0.03 3.87 14.51
N ALA A 43 0.84 3.15 15.31
CA ALA A 43 1.30 3.65 16.60
C ALA A 43 2.22 4.88 16.44
N VAL A 44 3.16 4.85 15.49
CA VAL A 44 4.06 5.97 15.19
C VAL A 44 3.27 7.19 14.71
N VAL A 45 2.35 7.01 13.75
CA VAL A 45 1.49 8.09 13.25
C VAL A 45 0.63 8.68 14.38
N SER A 46 0.05 7.83 15.23
CA SER A 46 -0.71 8.30 16.41
C SER A 46 0.14 9.15 17.35
N VAL A 47 1.39 8.76 17.63
CA VAL A 47 2.31 9.55 18.47
C VAL A 47 2.62 10.90 17.83
N LEU A 48 2.87 10.94 16.52
CA LEU A 48 3.11 12.18 15.79
C LEU A 48 1.90 13.13 15.86
N VAL A 49 0.68 12.60 15.70
CA VAL A 49 -0.56 13.39 15.83
C VAL A 49 -0.71 13.93 17.25
N ILE A 50 -0.46 13.11 18.28
CA ILE A 50 -0.53 13.56 19.69
C ILE A 50 0.47 14.68 19.95
N VAL A 51 1.70 14.56 19.46
CA VAL A 51 2.73 15.60 19.62
C VAL A 51 2.31 16.88 18.89
N ALA A 52 1.81 16.78 17.66
CA ALA A 52 1.34 17.95 16.91
C ALA A 52 0.18 18.67 17.62
N VAL A 53 -0.80 17.91 18.13
CA VAL A 53 -1.92 18.46 18.91
C VAL A 53 -1.43 19.11 20.21
N ALA A 54 -0.48 18.48 20.92
CA ALA A 54 0.09 19.05 22.14
C ALA A 54 0.82 20.37 21.88
N VAL A 55 1.60 20.46 20.80
CA VAL A 55 2.30 21.70 20.40
C VAL A 55 1.29 22.78 20.01
N ALA A 56 0.27 22.44 19.21
CA ALA A 56 -0.78 23.38 18.84
C ALA A 56 -1.57 23.88 20.05
N ALA A 57 -1.88 22.99 21.00
CA ALA A 57 -2.56 23.34 22.25
C ALA A 57 -1.71 24.28 23.12
N LEU A 58 -0.39 24.05 23.23
CA LEU A 58 0.52 24.94 23.94
C LEU A 58 0.59 26.34 23.31
N PHE A 59 0.64 26.41 21.98
CA PHE A 59 0.68 27.68 21.26
C PHE A 59 -0.64 28.44 21.40
N ALA A 60 -1.77 27.74 21.24
CA ALA A 60 -3.09 28.31 21.45
C ALA A 60 -3.28 28.78 22.90
N ALA A 61 -2.89 27.99 23.89
CA ALA A 61 -2.97 28.36 25.31
C ALA A 61 -2.18 29.64 25.62
N ARG A 62 -0.99 29.80 25.03
CA ARG A 62 -0.17 31.00 25.22
C ARG A 62 -0.83 32.24 24.62
N GLY A 63 -1.35 32.16 23.40
CA GLY A 63 -2.03 33.28 22.75
C GLY A 63 -3.34 33.68 23.43
N LEU A 64 -4.13 32.69 23.85
CA LEU A 64 -5.36 32.92 24.62
C LEU A 64 -5.07 33.54 26.00
N ALA A 65 -4.02 33.09 26.69
CA ALA A 65 -3.63 33.67 27.98
C ALA A 65 -3.17 35.13 27.86
N GLU A 66 -2.46 35.49 26.80
CA GLU A 66 -2.02 36.86 26.53
C GLU A 66 -3.20 37.79 26.24
N ALA A 67 -4.09 37.39 25.33
CA ALA A 67 -5.30 38.17 25.02
C ALA A 67 -6.20 38.36 26.25
N GLU A 68 -6.33 37.34 27.09
CA GLU A 68 -7.11 37.44 28.33
C GLU A 68 -6.44 38.33 29.39
N SER A 69 -5.11 38.29 29.48
CA SER A 69 -4.36 39.14 30.41
C SER A 69 -4.48 40.62 30.06
N VAL A 70 -4.45 40.95 28.77
CA VAL A 70 -4.68 42.30 28.26
C VAL A 70 -6.07 42.80 28.63
N ARG A 71 -7.12 42.00 28.44
CA ARG A 71 -8.49 42.37 28.85
C ARG A 71 -8.64 42.56 30.35
N ASP A 72 -8.06 41.67 31.17
CA ASP A 72 -8.13 41.82 32.64
C ASP A 72 -7.36 43.06 33.12
N ALA A 73 -6.28 43.46 32.44
CA ALA A 73 -5.58 44.71 32.69
C ALA A 73 -6.46 45.94 32.37
N ALA A 74 -7.12 45.95 31.21
CA ALA A 74 -8.09 46.99 30.83
C ALA A 74 -9.20 47.12 31.87
N ASP A 75 -9.89 46.02 32.21
CA ASP A 75 -11.00 46.02 33.18
C ASP A 75 -10.56 46.47 34.59
N ARG A 76 -9.28 46.31 34.96
CA ARG A 76 -8.74 46.81 36.22
C ARG A 76 -8.38 48.28 36.13
N ALA A 77 -7.72 48.70 35.06
CA ALA A 77 -7.38 50.11 34.83
C ALA A 77 -8.65 50.96 34.82
N ASP A 78 -9.70 50.48 34.15
CA ASP A 78 -11.04 51.07 34.15
C ASP A 78 -11.54 51.30 35.58
N ARG A 79 -11.61 50.25 36.40
CA ARG A 79 -12.09 50.37 37.78
C ARG A 79 -11.22 51.25 38.69
N ILE A 80 -9.90 51.25 38.49
CA ILE A 80 -8.97 52.09 39.26
C ILE A 80 -9.18 53.56 38.90
N ALA A 81 -9.35 53.86 37.61
CA ALA A 81 -9.62 55.21 37.15
C ALA A 81 -10.90 55.77 37.76
N ASP A 82 -12.02 55.04 37.67
CA ASP A 82 -13.31 55.48 38.21
C ASP A 82 -13.32 55.62 39.74
N ALA A 83 -12.68 54.68 40.44
CA ALA A 83 -12.81 54.57 41.89
C ALA A 83 -11.78 55.37 42.67
N ILE A 84 -10.61 55.64 42.09
CA ILE A 84 -9.45 56.20 42.80
C ILE A 84 -8.92 57.44 42.09
N VAL A 85 -8.57 57.33 40.81
CA VAL A 85 -7.83 58.39 40.10
C VAL A 85 -8.73 59.60 39.81
N GLU A 86 -9.87 59.38 39.16
CA GLU A 86 -10.78 60.45 38.74
C GLU A 86 -11.36 61.23 39.94
N PRO A 87 -11.78 60.59 41.06
CA PRO A 87 -12.16 61.32 42.28
C PRO A 87 -11.03 62.13 42.92
N ALA A 88 -9.76 61.74 42.71
CA ALA A 88 -8.59 62.42 43.26
C ALA A 88 -8.04 63.51 42.32
N LEU A 89 -8.51 63.60 41.08
CA LEU A 89 -8.09 64.63 40.14
C LEU A 89 -8.60 66.01 40.54
N THR A 90 -7.73 67.01 40.41
CA THR A 90 -8.05 68.42 40.62
C THR A 90 -7.45 69.26 39.50
N ASP A 91 -8.08 70.37 39.13
CA ASP A 91 -7.52 71.26 38.11
C ASP A 91 -6.15 71.84 38.54
N ALA A 92 -5.95 72.00 39.86
CA ALA A 92 -4.67 72.43 40.44
C ALA A 92 -3.53 71.45 40.16
N LEU A 93 -3.82 70.15 39.99
CA LEU A 93 -2.81 69.16 39.61
C LEU A 93 -2.25 69.44 38.22
N VAL A 94 -3.10 69.88 37.29
CA VAL A 94 -2.70 70.21 35.91
C VAL A 94 -1.83 71.48 35.86
N ASP A 95 -2.14 72.44 36.72
CA ASP A 95 -1.38 73.69 36.90
C ASP A 95 -0.02 73.47 37.61
N GLY A 96 0.25 72.26 38.08
CA GLY A 96 1.51 71.89 38.73
C GLY A 96 1.57 72.29 40.21
N ASP A 97 0.43 72.43 40.88
CA ASP A 97 0.38 72.72 42.31
C ASP A 97 0.98 71.57 43.14
N GLU A 98 1.87 71.93 44.05
CA GLU A 98 2.64 70.97 44.85
C GLU A 98 1.78 70.27 45.92
N GLU A 99 0.73 70.92 46.43
CA GLU A 99 -0.19 70.32 47.41
C GLU A 99 -1.11 69.30 46.73
N ALA A 100 -1.63 69.64 45.54
CA ALA A 100 -2.37 68.71 44.69
C ALA A 100 -1.53 67.50 44.28
N ARG A 101 -0.25 67.70 43.92
CA ARG A 101 0.68 66.61 43.59
C ARG A 101 0.92 65.66 44.77
N ARG A 102 1.06 66.18 45.99
CA ARG A 102 1.20 65.35 47.20
C ARG A 102 -0.06 64.56 47.52
N ALA A 103 -1.23 65.18 47.40
CA ALA A 103 -2.50 64.49 47.62
C ALA A 103 -2.67 63.31 46.64
N MET A 104 -2.30 63.49 45.37
CA MET A 104 -2.29 62.40 44.38
C MET A 104 -1.22 61.34 44.67
N ASP A 105 -0.03 61.73 45.14
CA ASP A 105 1.02 60.78 45.52
C ASP A 105 0.60 59.88 46.69
N ASP A 106 -0.06 60.46 47.71
CA ASP A 106 -0.63 59.68 48.82
C ASP A 106 -1.69 58.69 48.31
N GLU A 107 -2.62 59.14 47.46
CA GLU A 107 -3.71 58.29 46.94
C GLU A 107 -3.18 57.13 46.07
N VAL A 108 -2.23 57.42 45.17
CA VAL A 108 -1.67 56.41 44.27
C VAL A 108 -0.74 55.45 45.02
N ARG A 109 0.09 55.92 45.96
CA ARG A 109 0.97 55.03 46.75
C ARG A 109 0.20 54.12 47.68
N ASP A 110 -0.87 54.61 48.31
CA ASP A 110 -1.61 53.86 49.32
C ASP A 110 -2.67 52.92 48.70
N HIS A 111 -3.27 53.31 47.57
CA HIS A 111 -4.42 52.58 47.01
C HIS A 111 -4.22 51.97 45.63
N VAL A 112 -3.23 52.41 44.84
CA VAL A 112 -3.03 51.93 43.46
C VAL A 112 -1.77 51.08 43.31
N LEU A 113 -0.62 51.58 43.76
CA LEU A 113 0.65 50.85 43.68
C LEU A 113 0.59 49.59 44.54
N SER A 114 1.01 48.47 43.95
CA SER A 114 0.96 47.17 44.61
C SER A 114 2.07 46.27 44.08
N SER A 115 2.12 45.00 44.49
CA SER A 115 3.01 44.03 43.85
C SER A 115 2.71 43.88 42.35
N SER A 116 1.44 44.09 41.97
CA SER A 116 0.94 43.91 40.62
C SER A 116 1.01 45.16 39.75
N ILE A 117 0.95 46.36 40.33
CA ILE A 117 0.99 47.65 39.64
C ILE A 117 2.27 48.38 40.02
N VAL A 118 3.10 48.67 39.02
CA VAL A 118 4.51 49.07 39.23
C VAL A 118 4.83 50.49 38.78
N ARG A 119 3.95 51.11 38.00
CA ARG A 119 4.09 52.45 37.44
C ARG A 119 2.71 53.02 37.16
N VAL A 120 2.54 54.30 37.43
CA VAL A 120 1.37 55.09 37.07
C VAL A 120 1.83 56.42 36.47
N LYS A 121 1.18 56.85 35.39
CA LYS A 121 1.43 58.13 34.72
C LYS A 121 0.09 58.79 34.38
N ILE A 122 0.03 60.10 34.48
CA ILE A 122 -1.11 60.91 34.07
C ILE A 122 -0.60 61.96 33.09
N TRP A 123 -1.20 62.00 31.90
CA TRP A 123 -0.76 62.84 30.79
C TRP A 123 -1.83 63.84 30.40
N ASP A 124 -1.40 64.97 29.83
CA ASP A 124 -2.30 65.84 29.09
C ASP A 124 -2.40 65.48 27.61
N ASP A 125 -3.35 66.10 26.91
CA ASP A 125 -3.59 65.97 25.48
C ASP A 125 -2.41 66.43 24.58
N THR A 126 -1.38 67.03 25.18
CA THR A 126 -0.17 67.51 24.49
C THR A 126 1.03 66.57 24.64
N GLY A 127 0.85 65.45 25.34
CA GLY A 127 1.88 64.47 25.66
C GLY A 127 2.81 64.87 26.81
N ARG A 128 2.39 65.81 27.67
CA ARG A 128 3.13 66.17 28.90
C ARG A 128 2.68 65.27 30.06
N VAL A 129 3.62 64.70 30.79
CA VAL A 129 3.34 63.98 32.04
C VAL A 129 3.02 65.01 33.13
N VAL A 130 1.75 65.10 33.52
CA VAL A 130 1.25 65.99 34.57
C VAL A 130 1.60 65.44 35.95
N TRP A 131 1.55 64.11 36.10
CA TRP A 131 1.87 63.40 37.32
C TRP A 131 2.40 61.99 37.03
N SER A 132 3.33 61.49 37.85
CA SER A 132 3.79 60.09 37.82
C SER A 132 4.36 59.71 39.19
N ASP A 133 4.31 58.43 39.55
CA ASP A 133 4.99 57.92 40.75
C ASP A 133 6.54 57.92 40.62
N GLU A 134 7.07 58.13 39.41
CA GLU A 134 8.48 58.52 39.19
C GLU A 134 8.60 60.03 38.98
N PRO A 135 9.11 60.77 39.97
CA PRO A 135 9.19 62.22 39.90
C PRO A 135 10.05 62.73 38.73
N ALA A 136 11.02 61.92 38.25
CA ALA A 136 11.87 62.29 37.13
C ALA A 136 11.14 62.33 35.76
N LEU A 137 9.91 61.82 35.69
CA LEU A 137 9.07 61.87 34.49
C LEU A 137 8.16 63.10 34.45
N ILE A 138 7.86 63.71 35.59
CA ILE A 138 6.95 64.85 35.70
C ILE A 138 7.46 66.03 34.87
N ASP A 139 6.55 66.71 34.17
CA ASP A 139 6.80 67.83 33.26
C ASP A 139 7.64 67.50 32.00
N ARG A 140 8.05 66.23 31.81
CA ARG A 140 8.60 65.77 30.52
C ARG A 140 7.48 65.64 29.48
N ARG A 141 7.85 65.80 28.22
CA ARG A 141 6.93 65.66 27.07
C ARG A 141 7.40 64.53 26.16
N PHE A 142 6.47 63.66 25.79
CA PHE A 142 6.67 62.56 24.86
C PHE A 142 5.64 62.64 23.73
N THR A 143 5.81 61.80 22.72
CA THR A 143 4.88 61.71 21.59
C THR A 143 3.82 60.68 21.90
N LEU A 144 2.56 61.10 21.98
CA LEU A 144 1.42 60.19 22.10
C LEU A 144 1.32 59.35 20.82
N ASP A 145 1.13 58.05 20.98
CA ASP A 145 0.97 57.11 19.86
C ASP A 145 -0.50 57.05 19.37
N GLU A 146 -0.81 56.11 18.47
CA GLU A 146 -2.15 56.00 17.87
C GLU A 146 -3.21 55.57 18.90
N ASP A 147 -2.82 54.68 19.82
CA ASP A 147 -3.69 54.09 20.85
C ASP A 147 -3.96 55.11 21.98
N ASP A 148 -2.95 55.87 22.40
CA ASP A 148 -3.08 57.01 23.31
C ASP A 148 -4.10 58.05 22.81
N LEU A 149 -4.02 58.37 21.52
CA LEU A 149 -4.90 59.34 20.87
C LEU A 149 -6.32 58.80 20.71
N GLU A 150 -6.48 57.51 20.43
CA GLU A 150 -7.77 56.84 20.36
C GLU A 150 -8.47 56.82 21.73
N ALA A 151 -7.74 56.48 22.79
CA ALA A 151 -8.23 56.52 24.16
C ALA A 151 -8.69 57.93 24.58
N LEU A 152 -7.91 58.98 24.27
CA LEU A 152 -8.29 60.38 24.51
C LEU A 152 -9.51 60.81 23.69
N ALA A 153 -9.61 60.38 22.43
CA ALA A 153 -10.74 60.72 21.56
C ALA A 153 -12.04 60.01 21.97
N ALA A 154 -11.94 58.79 22.51
CA ALA A 154 -13.09 58.00 22.96
C ALA A 154 -13.88 58.72 24.08
N ALA A 155 -13.21 59.34 25.05
CA ALA A 155 -13.86 60.12 26.11
C ALA A 155 -14.69 61.29 25.56
N GLY A 156 -14.16 62.03 24.59
CA GLY A 156 -14.85 63.18 24.00
C GLY A 156 -16.11 62.83 23.18
N SER A 157 -16.29 61.55 22.82
CA SER A 157 -17.38 61.08 21.98
C SER A 157 -18.60 60.53 22.74
N GLY A 158 -18.45 60.23 24.04
CA GLY A 158 -19.49 59.59 24.86
C GLY A 158 -19.81 58.14 24.48
N THR A 159 -18.96 57.50 23.68
CA THR A 159 -19.11 56.10 23.23
C THR A 159 -18.02 55.20 23.80
N GLY A 160 -18.34 54.44 24.86
CA GLY A 160 -17.43 53.47 25.50
C GLY A 160 -16.60 54.08 26.65
N SER A 161 -15.96 53.24 27.48
CA SER A 161 -15.06 53.73 28.54
C SER A 161 -13.68 54.14 28.06
N GLY A 162 -13.39 53.97 26.75
CA GLY A 162 -12.14 54.43 26.12
C GLY A 162 -10.89 53.76 26.67
N VAL A 163 -11.03 52.57 27.27
CA VAL A 163 -9.90 51.83 27.85
C VAL A 163 -9.27 50.92 26.82
N GLU A 164 -7.98 51.14 26.63
CA GLU A 164 -7.13 50.29 25.82
C GLU A 164 -6.05 49.68 26.71
N ALA A 165 -5.62 48.48 26.37
CA ALA A 165 -4.54 47.83 27.06
C ALA A 165 -3.77 46.98 26.08
N GLU A 166 -2.47 46.87 26.33
CA GLU A 166 -1.59 46.06 25.52
C GLU A 166 -0.34 45.61 26.27
N VAL A 167 0.55 44.95 25.52
CA VAL A 167 1.85 44.53 26.04
C VAL A 167 2.84 45.65 25.81
N SER A 168 3.41 46.16 26.89
CA SER A 168 4.24 47.35 26.86
C SER A 168 5.47 47.21 25.97
N ASP A 169 5.68 48.19 25.07
CA ASP A 169 6.95 48.37 24.37
C ASP A 169 7.95 49.11 25.26
N LEU A 170 8.72 48.34 26.04
CA LEU A 170 9.77 48.89 26.91
C LEU A 170 10.92 49.60 26.16
N THR A 171 10.97 49.51 24.83
CA THR A 171 11.97 50.23 24.04
C THR A 171 11.59 51.70 23.80
N ALA A 172 10.33 52.06 24.02
CA ALA A 172 9.83 53.43 23.89
C ALA A 172 10.56 54.43 24.81
N ALA A 173 10.46 55.72 24.47
CA ALA A 173 11.21 56.77 25.14
C ALA A 173 10.65 57.09 26.54
N GLU A 174 9.33 57.01 26.75
CA GLU A 174 8.73 57.18 28.08
C GLU A 174 8.95 55.98 29.02
N ASN A 175 9.42 54.84 28.49
CA ASN A 175 9.63 53.61 29.25
C ASN A 175 11.05 53.44 29.81
N GLU A 176 11.81 54.53 29.93
CA GLU A 176 13.20 54.55 30.39
C GLU A 176 13.40 53.89 31.77
N TYR A 177 12.43 54.02 32.68
CA TYR A 177 12.52 53.56 34.07
C TYR A 177 11.87 52.19 34.30
N GLU A 178 11.31 51.59 33.25
CA GLU A 178 10.56 50.35 33.26
C GLU A 178 11.34 49.22 32.57
N ARG A 179 12.41 49.55 31.82
CA ARG A 179 13.18 48.62 30.99
C ARG A 179 13.77 47.43 31.74
N ASP A 180 14.05 47.58 33.02
CA ASP A 180 14.62 46.53 33.88
C ASP A 180 13.57 45.65 34.57
N ARG A 181 12.28 45.97 34.40
CA ARG A 181 11.16 45.32 35.13
C ARG A 181 10.58 44.09 34.45
N GLY A 182 11.16 43.66 33.33
CA GLY A 182 10.67 42.52 32.55
C GLY A 182 9.38 42.84 31.80
N LYS A 183 8.67 41.83 31.30
CA LYS A 183 7.45 42.07 30.50
C LYS A 183 6.37 42.75 31.36
N LEU A 184 5.78 43.84 30.86
CA LEU A 184 4.69 44.58 31.50
C LEU A 184 3.46 44.61 30.58
N LEU A 185 2.29 44.78 31.17
CA LEU A 185 1.08 45.19 30.47
C LEU A 185 0.84 46.65 30.81
N GLU A 186 0.53 47.46 29.82
CA GLU A 186 0.12 48.84 30.00
C GLU A 186 -1.35 48.97 29.63
N ALA A 187 -2.04 49.86 30.33
CA ALA A 187 -3.43 50.17 30.08
C ALA A 187 -3.64 51.67 30.22
N TYR A 188 -4.38 52.21 29.27
CA TYR A 188 -4.63 53.63 29.09
C TYR A 188 -6.12 53.89 29.15
N ARG A 189 -6.50 54.92 29.88
CA ARG A 189 -7.88 55.36 30.00
C ARG A 189 -7.94 56.87 30.09
N ALA A 190 -8.83 57.48 29.33
CA ALA A 190 -9.14 58.89 29.50
C ALA A 190 -9.93 59.14 30.81
N VAL A 191 -9.51 60.16 31.55
CA VAL A 191 -10.11 60.62 32.82
C VAL A 191 -10.33 62.13 32.76
N GLU A 192 -11.37 62.63 33.41
CA GLU A 192 -11.70 64.06 33.36
C GLU A 192 -11.47 64.75 34.70
N THR A 193 -10.88 65.95 34.65
CA THR A 193 -10.83 66.82 35.83
C THR A 193 -12.20 67.46 36.09
N PRO A 194 -12.48 67.93 37.32
CA PRO A 194 -13.72 68.67 37.61
C PRO A 194 -13.95 69.91 36.72
N GLY A 195 -12.88 70.51 36.19
CA GLY A 195 -12.92 71.61 35.23
C GLY A 195 -13.19 71.20 33.78
N GLY A 196 -13.34 69.90 33.51
CA GLY A 196 -13.64 69.36 32.18
C GLY A 196 -12.43 69.18 31.27
N GLN A 197 -11.22 69.11 31.82
CA GLN A 197 -10.02 68.80 31.06
C GLN A 197 -9.81 67.28 31.00
N THR A 198 -9.70 66.74 29.79
CA THR A 198 -9.41 65.32 29.58
C THR A 198 -7.91 65.07 29.75
N LEU A 199 -7.57 64.10 30.57
CA LEU A 199 -6.22 63.60 30.82
C LEU A 199 -6.17 62.10 30.48
N LEU A 200 -4.99 61.58 30.18
CA LEU A 200 -4.78 60.16 29.96
C LEU A 200 -4.18 59.53 31.23
N PHE A 201 -4.91 58.62 31.85
CA PHE A 201 -4.41 57.78 32.93
C PHE A 201 -3.79 56.52 32.34
N GLU A 202 -2.53 56.28 32.66
CA GLU A 202 -1.77 55.13 32.21
C GLU A 202 -1.23 54.35 33.41
N VAL A 203 -1.38 53.03 33.38
CA VAL A 203 -0.97 52.14 34.47
C VAL A 203 -0.28 50.89 33.96
N TYR A 204 0.82 50.50 34.60
CA TYR A 204 1.60 49.33 34.23
C TYR A 204 1.44 48.20 35.23
N PHE A 205 1.07 47.03 34.72
CA PHE A 205 0.94 45.79 35.46
C PHE A 205 2.11 44.85 35.18
N ARG A 206 2.57 44.11 36.21
CA ARG A 206 3.56 43.04 36.02
C ARG A 206 2.93 41.85 35.31
N TYR A 207 3.50 41.46 34.17
CA TYR A 207 2.98 40.37 33.34
C TYR A 207 2.92 39.03 34.09
N ASP A 208 3.91 38.72 34.92
CA ASP A 208 4.02 37.44 35.64
C ASP A 208 2.91 37.25 36.71
N GLU A 209 2.44 38.31 37.35
CA GLU A 209 1.35 38.25 38.33
C GLU A 209 -0.03 38.09 37.65
N VAL A 210 -0.17 38.61 36.43
CA VAL A 210 -1.40 38.44 35.62
C VAL A 210 -1.47 37.03 35.03
N LEU A 211 -0.34 36.43 34.62
CA LEU A 211 -0.33 35.07 34.05
C LEU A 211 -0.65 33.95 35.02
N GLN A 212 -0.31 34.11 36.32
CA GLN A 212 -0.41 33.01 37.28
C GLN A 212 -1.87 32.59 37.56
N ARG A 213 -2.86 33.46 37.27
CA ARG A 213 -4.29 33.16 37.38
C ARG A 213 -4.89 32.51 36.13
N SER A 214 -4.50 32.92 34.92
CA SER A 214 -5.13 32.44 33.67
C SER A 214 -4.53 31.15 33.10
N GLY A 215 -3.26 30.84 33.37
CA GLY A 215 -2.57 29.68 32.78
C GLY A 215 -3.06 28.30 33.24
N GLN A 216 -3.64 28.18 34.43
CA GLN A 216 -4.01 26.88 35.02
C GLN A 216 -5.23 26.23 34.33
N LEU A 217 -6.19 27.03 33.87
CA LEU A 217 -7.40 26.52 33.20
C LEU A 217 -7.05 25.88 31.86
N PHE A 218 -6.24 26.57 31.04
CA PHE A 218 -5.86 26.08 29.72
C PHE A 218 -4.95 24.85 29.77
N ALA A 219 -4.02 24.78 30.73
CA ALA A 219 -3.17 23.60 30.93
C ALA A 219 -4.00 22.35 31.28
N GLY A 220 -5.05 22.50 32.10
CA GLY A 220 -5.99 21.42 32.43
C GLY A 220 -6.72 20.89 31.18
N PHE A 221 -7.24 21.79 30.34
CA PHE A 221 -7.93 21.40 29.10
C PHE A 221 -7.03 20.66 28.12
N ALA A 222 -5.77 21.10 27.97
CA ALA A 222 -4.79 20.43 27.11
C ALA A 222 -4.50 18.99 27.59
N GLY A 223 -4.36 18.80 28.91
CA GLY A 223 -4.18 17.47 29.49
C GLY A 223 -5.35 16.52 29.21
N ILE A 224 -6.58 17.02 29.30
CA ILE A 224 -7.80 16.24 29.00
C ILE A 224 -7.87 15.85 27.52
N THR A 225 -7.56 16.76 26.61
CA THR A 225 -7.59 16.47 25.16
C THR A 225 -6.50 15.48 24.76
N ILE A 226 -5.28 15.66 25.24
CA ILE A 226 -4.18 14.72 24.98
C ILE A 226 -4.52 13.35 25.58
N GLY A 227 -4.99 13.31 26.82
CA GLY A 227 -5.39 12.09 27.50
C GLY A 227 -6.51 11.33 26.78
N SER A 228 -7.51 12.04 26.26
CA SER A 228 -8.62 11.42 25.51
C SER A 228 -8.15 10.83 24.18
N ILE A 229 -7.26 11.51 23.44
CA ILE A 229 -6.67 10.98 22.21
C ILE A 229 -5.83 9.73 22.50
N VAL A 230 -4.97 9.77 23.52
CA VAL A 230 -4.17 8.61 23.95
C VAL A 230 -5.07 7.43 24.31
N LEU A 231 -6.14 7.67 25.07
CA LEU A 231 -7.11 6.64 25.45
C LEU A 231 -7.78 6.00 24.23
N VAL A 232 -8.23 6.80 23.26
CA VAL A 232 -8.85 6.31 22.02
C VAL A 232 -7.87 5.46 21.21
N VAL A 233 -6.62 5.91 21.06
CA VAL A 233 -5.58 5.14 20.35
C VAL A 233 -5.30 3.81 21.04
N LEU A 234 -5.18 3.81 22.38
CA LEU A 234 -4.97 2.59 23.17
C LEU A 234 -6.16 1.61 23.04
N LEU A 235 -7.39 2.12 22.96
CA LEU A 235 -8.59 1.32 22.77
C LEU A 235 -8.67 0.73 21.35
N LEU A 236 -8.20 1.45 20.33
CA LEU A 236 -8.26 1.04 18.93
C LEU A 236 -7.19 0.01 18.55
N LEU A 237 -6.01 0.08 19.18
CA LEU A 237 -4.90 -0.85 18.93
C LEU A 237 -5.25 -2.35 19.04
N PRO A 238 -5.96 -2.84 20.08
CA PRO A 238 -6.35 -4.26 20.16
C PRO A 238 -7.35 -4.64 19.07
N VAL A 239 -8.28 -3.74 18.70
CA VAL A 239 -9.26 -3.96 17.62
C VAL A 239 -8.56 -4.12 16.28
N LEU A 240 -7.61 -3.22 15.98
CA LEU A 240 -6.79 -3.31 14.76
C LEU A 240 -6.00 -4.62 14.70
N ARG A 241 -5.36 -5.02 15.81
CA ARG A 241 -4.65 -6.31 15.89
C ARG A 241 -5.58 -7.50 15.66
N GLN A 242 -6.80 -7.45 16.19
CA GLN A 242 -7.78 -8.53 16.05
C GLN A 242 -8.27 -8.64 14.60
N LEU A 243 -8.56 -7.52 13.95
CA LEU A 243 -8.96 -7.47 12.53
C LEU A 243 -7.87 -8.01 11.62
N LEU A 244 -6.62 -7.58 11.81
CA LEU A 244 -5.49 -8.07 11.00
C LEU A 244 -5.30 -9.59 11.17
N ARG A 245 -5.35 -10.11 12.40
CA ARG A 245 -5.28 -11.55 12.65
C ARG A 245 -6.45 -12.33 12.03
N ALA A 246 -7.65 -11.74 12.04
CA ALA A 246 -8.82 -12.37 11.44
C ALA A 246 -8.69 -12.46 9.91
N LEU A 247 -8.17 -11.41 9.28
CA LEU A 247 -7.88 -11.39 7.84
C LEU A 247 -6.83 -12.44 7.46
N ASP A 248 -5.73 -12.54 8.21
CA ASP A 248 -4.70 -13.55 7.96
C ASP A 248 -5.26 -14.97 8.07
N ARG A 249 -6.06 -15.26 9.11
CA ARG A 249 -6.71 -16.57 9.25
C ARG A 249 -7.65 -16.87 8.08
N ALA A 250 -8.44 -15.89 7.66
CA ALA A 250 -9.36 -16.05 6.54
C ALA A 250 -8.61 -16.33 5.23
N ARG A 251 -7.47 -15.66 4.99
CA ARG A 251 -6.59 -15.94 3.83
C ARG A 251 -6.07 -17.37 3.85
N VAL A 252 -5.44 -17.79 4.95
CA VAL A 252 -4.89 -19.16 5.10
C VAL A 252 -5.98 -20.23 4.96
N GLN A 253 -7.15 -20.00 5.54
CA GLN A 253 -8.29 -20.91 5.39
C GLN A 253 -8.77 -21.00 3.94
N ARG A 254 -8.84 -19.87 3.22
CA ARG A 254 -9.24 -19.84 1.82
C ARG A 254 -8.24 -20.60 0.95
N GLU A 255 -6.94 -20.40 1.14
CA GLU A 255 -5.89 -21.13 0.43
C GLU A 255 -5.99 -22.63 0.68
N ALA A 256 -6.09 -23.05 1.95
CA ALA A 256 -6.23 -24.46 2.31
C ALA A 256 -7.52 -25.10 1.74
N LEU A 257 -8.62 -24.35 1.62
CA LEU A 257 -9.86 -24.84 1.00
C LEU A 257 -9.70 -24.98 -0.52
N LEU A 258 -9.01 -24.05 -1.18
CA LEU A 258 -8.73 -24.12 -2.62
C LEU A 258 -7.82 -25.32 -2.93
N GLU A 259 -6.75 -25.53 -2.17
CA GLU A 259 -5.88 -26.69 -2.31
C GLU A 259 -6.67 -28.00 -2.15
N ARG A 260 -7.48 -28.12 -1.09
CA ARG A 260 -8.32 -29.31 -0.88
C ARG A 260 -9.34 -29.51 -2.00
N ALA A 261 -9.93 -28.44 -2.54
CA ALA A 261 -10.86 -28.53 -3.66
C ALA A 261 -10.16 -28.99 -4.96
N LEU A 262 -8.95 -28.51 -5.22
CA LEU A 262 -8.12 -28.95 -6.34
C LEU A 262 -7.73 -30.43 -6.19
N ASP A 263 -7.28 -30.84 -5.01
CA ASP A 263 -6.92 -32.23 -4.71
C ASP A 263 -8.11 -33.17 -4.84
N ALA A 264 -9.27 -32.77 -4.32
CA ALA A 264 -10.51 -33.52 -4.45
C ALA A 264 -10.94 -33.63 -5.91
N SER A 265 -10.85 -32.55 -6.69
CA SER A 265 -11.15 -32.56 -8.13
C SER A 265 -10.19 -33.49 -8.90
N ALA A 266 -8.90 -33.46 -8.57
CA ALA A 266 -7.91 -34.33 -9.19
C ALA A 266 -8.12 -35.81 -8.82
N ALA A 267 -8.50 -36.10 -7.57
CA ALA A 267 -8.83 -37.46 -7.12
C ALA A 267 -10.13 -37.98 -7.78
N GLU A 268 -11.12 -37.11 -7.97
CA GLU A 268 -12.36 -37.43 -8.67
C GLU A 268 -12.10 -37.76 -10.14
N ARG A 269 -11.33 -36.91 -10.85
CA ARG A 269 -10.93 -37.16 -12.24
C ARG A 269 -10.16 -38.47 -12.39
N ARG A 270 -9.25 -38.76 -11.44
CA ARG A 270 -8.55 -40.07 -11.33
C ARG A 270 -9.51 -41.24 -11.25
N ARG A 271 -10.48 -41.16 -10.34
CA ARG A 271 -11.45 -42.25 -10.12
C ARG A 271 -12.31 -42.47 -11.36
N ILE A 272 -12.80 -41.38 -11.97
CA ILE A 272 -13.58 -41.43 -13.21
C ILE A 272 -12.77 -42.09 -14.32
N ALA A 273 -11.53 -41.65 -14.53
CA ALA A 273 -10.67 -42.21 -15.57
C ALA A 273 -10.39 -43.71 -15.37
N ALA A 274 -10.11 -44.13 -14.13
CA ALA A 274 -9.93 -45.54 -13.80
C ALA A 274 -11.19 -46.37 -14.06
N ALA A 275 -12.36 -45.89 -13.63
CA ALA A 275 -13.63 -46.60 -13.84
C ALA A 275 -14.00 -46.75 -15.33
N LEU A 276 -13.76 -45.72 -16.13
CA LEU A 276 -13.97 -45.76 -17.58
C LEU A 276 -12.99 -46.70 -18.28
N HIS A 277 -11.72 -46.68 -17.88
CA HIS A 277 -10.69 -47.55 -18.44
C HIS A 277 -10.97 -49.03 -18.12
N ASP A 278 -11.25 -49.34 -16.85
CA ASP A 278 -11.37 -50.72 -16.39
C ASP A 278 -12.74 -51.34 -16.70
N GLY A 279 -13.77 -50.54 -16.97
CA GLY A 279 -15.07 -51.01 -17.44
C GLY A 279 -15.26 -50.83 -18.94
N VAL A 280 -15.68 -49.62 -19.33
CA VAL A 280 -16.20 -49.33 -20.68
C VAL A 280 -15.18 -49.59 -21.78
N VAL A 281 -13.92 -49.21 -21.59
CA VAL A 281 -12.87 -49.43 -22.60
C VAL A 281 -12.57 -50.92 -22.76
N GLN A 282 -12.44 -51.66 -21.66
CA GLN A 282 -12.17 -53.11 -21.71
C GLN A 282 -13.31 -53.88 -22.35
N ASP A 283 -14.56 -53.55 -22.03
CA ASP A 283 -15.75 -54.18 -22.63
C ASP A 283 -15.80 -53.97 -24.14
N LEU A 284 -15.53 -52.75 -24.63
CA LEU A 284 -15.52 -52.44 -26.05
C LEU A 284 -14.37 -53.13 -26.80
N VAL A 285 -13.20 -53.25 -26.18
CA VAL A 285 -12.08 -54.03 -26.74
C VAL A 285 -12.46 -55.52 -26.84
N GLY A 286 -13.04 -56.08 -25.78
CA GLY A 286 -13.53 -57.46 -25.77
C GLY A 286 -14.58 -57.72 -26.87
N ALA A 287 -15.57 -56.82 -26.99
CA ALA A 287 -16.57 -56.87 -28.05
C ALA A 287 -15.94 -56.79 -29.45
N SER A 288 -14.97 -55.89 -29.65
CA SER A 288 -14.26 -55.78 -30.93
C SER A 288 -13.51 -57.07 -31.29
N LEU A 289 -12.89 -57.74 -30.32
CA LEU A 289 -12.18 -59.00 -30.53
C LEU A 289 -13.15 -60.13 -30.86
N ALA A 290 -14.27 -60.23 -30.14
CA ALA A 290 -15.31 -61.24 -30.41
C ALA A 290 -15.91 -61.08 -31.81
N VAL A 291 -16.23 -59.85 -32.21
CA VAL A 291 -16.73 -59.55 -33.57
C VAL A 291 -15.69 -59.89 -34.64
N SER A 292 -14.41 -59.62 -34.37
CA SER A 292 -13.30 -59.96 -35.30
C SER A 292 -13.14 -61.48 -35.44
N ALA A 293 -13.32 -62.25 -34.37
CA ALA A 293 -13.26 -63.72 -34.40
C ALA A 293 -14.43 -64.33 -35.20
N GLU A 294 -15.64 -63.78 -35.06
CA GLU A 294 -16.79 -64.18 -35.87
C GLU A 294 -16.61 -63.80 -37.35
N SER A 295 -16.01 -62.64 -37.63
CA SER A 295 -15.63 -62.26 -39.00
C SER A 295 -14.66 -63.28 -39.62
N GLY A 296 -13.63 -63.70 -38.88
CA GLY A 296 -12.70 -64.75 -39.31
C GLY A 296 -13.40 -66.10 -39.57
N SER A 297 -14.35 -66.47 -38.71
CA SER A 297 -15.14 -67.70 -38.86
C SER A 297 -16.09 -67.64 -40.08
N ALA A 298 -16.69 -66.49 -40.36
CA ALA A 298 -17.52 -66.28 -41.55
C ALA A 298 -16.69 -66.39 -42.84
N ARG A 299 -15.47 -65.85 -42.87
CA ARG A 299 -14.52 -66.02 -43.98
C ARG A 299 -14.15 -67.48 -44.21
N ALA A 300 -13.90 -68.24 -43.15
CA ALA A 300 -13.61 -69.67 -43.26
C ALA A 300 -14.77 -70.48 -43.87
N ARG A 301 -16.02 -69.98 -43.75
CA ARG A 301 -17.22 -70.57 -44.37
C ARG A 301 -17.52 -70.01 -45.77
N ASN A 302 -16.66 -69.18 -46.37
CA ASN A 302 -16.88 -68.46 -47.62
C ASN A 302 -18.10 -67.49 -47.60
N ASP A 303 -18.55 -67.04 -46.44
CA ASP A 303 -19.59 -65.99 -46.33
C ASP A 303 -18.95 -64.60 -46.23
N VAL A 304 -18.54 -64.09 -47.40
CA VAL A 304 -17.80 -62.82 -47.53
C VAL A 304 -18.67 -61.63 -47.12
N THR A 305 -19.95 -61.64 -47.45
CA THR A 305 -20.91 -60.57 -47.12
C THR A 305 -21.06 -60.36 -45.62
N THR A 306 -21.19 -61.45 -44.85
CA THR A 306 -21.28 -61.37 -43.38
C THR A 306 -19.94 -60.95 -42.77
N ALA A 307 -18.81 -61.45 -43.29
CA ALA A 307 -17.49 -61.07 -42.82
C ALA A 307 -17.22 -59.56 -42.99
N ASP A 308 -17.55 -58.97 -44.14
CA ASP A 308 -17.37 -57.54 -44.40
C ASP A 308 -18.31 -56.66 -43.57
N GLY A 309 -19.50 -57.17 -43.20
CA GLY A 309 -20.39 -56.53 -42.24
C GLY A 309 -19.78 -56.48 -40.83
N LEU A 310 -19.25 -57.61 -40.36
CA LEU A 310 -18.63 -57.74 -39.03
C LEU A 310 -17.34 -56.92 -38.92
N ASP A 311 -16.53 -56.86 -39.98
CA ASP A 311 -15.32 -56.02 -40.00
C ASP A 311 -15.62 -54.53 -39.88
N ARG A 312 -16.70 -54.06 -40.50
CA ARG A 312 -17.16 -52.66 -40.32
C ARG A 312 -17.57 -52.38 -38.89
N VAL A 313 -18.27 -53.32 -38.24
CA VAL A 313 -18.65 -53.21 -36.82
C VAL A 313 -17.42 -53.23 -35.90
N ALA A 314 -16.46 -54.14 -36.13
CA ALA A 314 -15.21 -54.17 -35.39
C ALA A 314 -14.35 -52.90 -35.62
N GLY A 315 -14.39 -52.32 -36.82
CA GLY A 315 -13.76 -51.05 -37.14
C GLY A 315 -14.38 -49.87 -36.36
N ALA A 316 -15.72 -49.81 -36.32
CA ALA A 316 -16.44 -48.79 -35.57
C ALA A 316 -16.15 -48.87 -34.06
N LEU A 317 -16.14 -50.08 -33.48
CA LEU A 317 -15.80 -50.30 -32.06
C LEU A 317 -14.37 -49.85 -31.74
N ARG A 318 -13.39 -50.18 -32.60
CA ARG A 318 -12.01 -49.68 -32.46
C ARG A 318 -11.92 -48.16 -32.54
N GLY A 319 -12.69 -47.54 -33.44
CA GLY A 319 -12.80 -46.08 -33.52
C GLY A 319 -13.34 -45.45 -32.23
N SER A 320 -14.41 -46.02 -31.67
CA SER A 320 -14.98 -45.57 -30.39
C SER A 320 -14.01 -45.74 -29.21
N VAL A 321 -13.25 -46.84 -29.16
CA VAL A 321 -12.17 -47.03 -28.16
C VAL A 321 -11.10 -45.96 -28.31
N GLY A 322 -10.69 -45.64 -29.55
CA GLY A 322 -9.74 -44.56 -29.82
C GLY A 322 -10.23 -43.20 -29.34
N GLY A 323 -11.49 -42.85 -29.62
CA GLY A 323 -12.12 -41.62 -29.15
C GLY A 323 -12.22 -41.55 -27.62
N LEU A 324 -12.61 -42.64 -26.96
CA LEU A 324 -12.73 -42.70 -25.51
C LEU A 324 -11.36 -42.59 -24.82
N ARG A 325 -10.32 -43.22 -25.37
CA ARG A 325 -8.94 -43.07 -24.88
C ARG A 325 -8.43 -41.63 -25.03
N SER A 326 -8.75 -40.95 -26.12
CA SER A 326 -8.42 -39.53 -26.29
C SER A 326 -9.05 -38.68 -25.19
N LEU A 327 -10.35 -38.86 -24.91
CA LEU A 327 -11.04 -38.13 -23.85
C LEU A 327 -10.49 -38.43 -22.45
N LEU A 328 -10.05 -39.68 -22.21
CA LEU A 328 -9.42 -40.05 -20.94
C LEU A 328 -8.07 -39.37 -20.74
N VAL A 329 -7.27 -39.24 -21.80
CA VAL A 329 -6.00 -38.49 -21.79
C VAL A 329 -6.22 -37.01 -21.49
N ASP A 330 -7.31 -36.43 -22.02
CA ASP A 330 -7.67 -35.03 -21.77
C ASP A 330 -8.15 -34.78 -20.32
N ILE A 331 -8.77 -35.78 -19.67
CA ILE A 331 -9.35 -35.65 -18.32
C ILE A 331 -8.35 -36.03 -17.21
N TYR A 332 -7.57 -37.09 -17.40
CA TYR A 332 -6.53 -37.52 -16.47
C TYR A 332 -5.57 -38.50 -17.16
N PRO A 333 -4.31 -38.12 -17.47
CA PRO A 333 -3.36 -39.01 -18.12
C PRO A 333 -2.96 -40.15 -17.15
N PRO A 334 -3.49 -41.38 -17.32
CA PRO A 334 -3.35 -42.44 -16.30
C PRO A 334 -1.95 -43.09 -16.34
N ASN A 335 -1.22 -42.90 -17.44
CA ASN A 335 0.04 -43.62 -17.71
C ASN A 335 1.26 -42.94 -17.09
N LEU A 336 1.23 -41.63 -16.83
CA LEU A 336 2.35 -40.93 -16.19
C LEU A 336 2.64 -41.49 -14.77
N ALA A 337 1.59 -41.78 -14.00
CA ALA A 337 1.73 -42.26 -12.62
C ALA A 337 2.04 -43.77 -12.48
N ARG A 338 1.76 -44.59 -13.52
CA ARG A 338 1.96 -46.06 -13.47
C ARG A 338 3.15 -46.55 -14.31
N ALA A 339 3.44 -45.90 -15.43
CA ALA A 339 4.43 -46.35 -16.41
C ALA A 339 5.61 -45.37 -16.58
N GLY A 340 5.51 -44.17 -16.01
CA GLY A 340 6.52 -43.12 -16.12
C GLY A 340 6.36 -42.23 -17.34
N ILE A 341 7.19 -41.19 -17.44
CA ILE A 341 7.10 -40.15 -18.48
C ILE A 341 7.32 -40.68 -19.90
N GLY A 342 8.24 -41.62 -20.10
CA GLY A 342 8.54 -42.18 -21.44
C GLY A 342 7.31 -42.79 -22.13
N PRO A 343 6.67 -43.83 -21.55
CA PRO A 343 5.46 -44.43 -22.11
C PRO A 343 4.31 -43.43 -22.25
N ALA A 344 4.19 -42.47 -21.33
CA ALA A 344 3.15 -41.45 -21.40
C ALA A 344 3.34 -40.50 -22.60
N LEU A 345 4.58 -40.12 -22.93
CA LEU A 345 4.90 -39.33 -24.12
C LEU A 345 4.71 -40.14 -25.42
N ASP A 346 5.00 -41.43 -25.39
CA ASP A 346 4.75 -42.34 -26.52
C ASP A 346 3.27 -42.44 -26.88
N ASP A 347 2.38 -42.46 -25.88
CA ASP A 347 0.93 -42.45 -26.09
C ASP A 347 0.44 -41.16 -26.73
N LEU A 348 0.95 -40.00 -26.26
CA LEU A 348 0.66 -38.71 -26.90
C LEU A 348 1.13 -38.70 -28.36
N ALA A 349 2.35 -39.20 -28.61
CA ALA A 349 2.91 -39.30 -29.95
C ALA A 349 2.08 -40.24 -30.85
N ALA A 350 1.59 -41.37 -30.33
CA ALA A 350 0.73 -42.29 -31.07
C ALA A 350 -0.59 -41.63 -31.52
N GLY A 351 -1.19 -40.81 -30.65
CA GLY A 351 -2.37 -40.00 -30.98
C GLY A 351 -2.14 -39.05 -32.15
N VAL A 352 -0.98 -38.38 -32.17
CA VAL A 352 -0.58 -37.46 -33.25
C VAL A 352 -0.25 -38.21 -34.55
N ARG A 353 0.48 -39.33 -34.47
CA ARG A 353 0.79 -40.21 -35.62
C ARG A 353 -0.48 -40.71 -36.32
N SER A 354 -1.52 -41.05 -35.55
CA SER A 354 -2.80 -41.49 -36.10
C SER A 354 -3.52 -40.43 -36.95
N ARG A 355 -3.14 -39.15 -36.79
CA ARG A 355 -3.68 -38.01 -37.53
C ARG A 355 -2.80 -37.59 -38.72
N GLY A 356 -1.76 -38.38 -39.04
CA GLY A 356 -0.94 -38.21 -40.24
C GLY A 356 0.33 -37.36 -40.08
N VAL A 357 0.71 -36.99 -38.85
CA VAL A 357 1.95 -36.24 -38.57
C VAL A 357 3.03 -37.19 -38.07
N ALA A 358 4.24 -37.13 -38.63
CA ALA A 358 5.36 -37.94 -38.14
C ALA A 358 5.87 -37.39 -36.80
N VAL A 359 6.09 -38.27 -35.81
CA VAL A 359 6.58 -37.87 -34.48
C VAL A 359 7.89 -38.58 -34.16
N VAL A 360 8.95 -37.80 -33.96
CA VAL A 360 10.26 -38.23 -33.45
C VAL A 360 10.30 -37.97 -31.94
N LEU A 361 10.54 -39.01 -31.14
CA LEU A 361 10.56 -38.91 -29.67
C LEU A 361 11.89 -39.45 -29.13
N GLU A 362 12.67 -38.58 -28.49
CA GLU A 362 13.96 -38.90 -27.87
C GLU A 362 14.05 -38.21 -26.50
N ALA A 363 13.28 -38.70 -25.53
CA ALA A 363 13.04 -37.99 -24.26
C ALA A 363 13.52 -38.72 -23.00
N ASP A 364 14.52 -39.59 -23.11
CA ASP A 364 14.99 -40.44 -22.01
C ASP A 364 15.43 -39.65 -20.76
N ALA A 365 16.04 -38.48 -20.95
CA ALA A 365 16.51 -37.65 -19.83
C ALA A 365 15.36 -37.10 -18.96
N ALA A 366 14.13 -37.04 -19.48
CA ALA A 366 12.96 -36.60 -18.70
C ALA A 366 12.64 -37.56 -17.54
N SER A 367 13.04 -38.83 -17.64
CA SER A 367 12.83 -39.83 -16.58
C SER A 367 13.66 -39.56 -15.32
N ALA A 368 14.67 -38.69 -15.39
CA ALA A 368 15.48 -38.28 -14.24
C ALA A 368 14.81 -37.19 -13.38
N LEU A 369 13.70 -36.60 -13.85
CA LEU A 369 12.95 -35.58 -13.13
C LEU A 369 12.15 -36.20 -11.97
N ASP A 370 11.87 -35.40 -10.95
CA ASP A 370 10.91 -35.73 -9.91
C ASP A 370 9.47 -35.74 -10.44
N ASP A 371 8.53 -36.21 -9.63
CA ASP A 371 7.13 -36.34 -10.03
C ASP A 371 6.51 -35.01 -10.51
N GLU A 372 6.94 -33.89 -9.96
CA GLU A 372 6.46 -32.56 -10.32
C GLU A 372 7.02 -32.12 -11.68
N GLY A 373 8.32 -32.29 -11.90
CA GLY A 373 8.99 -32.04 -13.17
C GLY A 373 8.45 -32.93 -14.30
N GLN A 374 8.20 -34.21 -14.03
CA GLN A 374 7.61 -35.11 -15.03
C GLN A 374 6.19 -34.69 -15.43
N ARG A 375 5.36 -34.26 -14.47
CA ARG A 375 4.02 -33.70 -14.75
C ARG A 375 4.08 -32.43 -15.57
N LEU A 376 5.04 -31.55 -15.27
CA LEU A 376 5.24 -30.31 -15.99
C LEU A 376 5.64 -30.58 -17.45
N VAL A 377 6.64 -31.44 -17.67
CA VAL A 377 7.07 -31.87 -19.02
C VAL A 377 5.90 -32.48 -19.79
N PHE A 378 5.17 -33.41 -19.18
CA PHE A 378 4.03 -34.06 -19.83
C PHE A 378 2.99 -33.04 -20.30
N ARG A 379 2.61 -32.08 -19.44
CA ARG A 379 1.61 -31.06 -19.77
C ARG A 379 2.07 -30.13 -20.89
N VAL A 380 3.35 -29.71 -20.86
CA VAL A 380 3.91 -28.84 -21.90
C VAL A 380 3.94 -29.57 -23.25
N VAL A 381 4.39 -30.83 -23.28
CA VAL A 381 4.42 -31.62 -24.51
C VAL A 381 3.01 -31.90 -25.02
N GLN A 382 2.05 -32.22 -24.14
CA GLN A 382 0.65 -32.43 -24.51
C GLN A 382 0.06 -31.22 -25.24
N GLU A 383 0.20 -30.03 -24.68
CA GLU A 383 -0.33 -28.80 -25.27
C GLU A 383 0.39 -28.45 -26.58
N CYS A 384 1.71 -28.63 -26.65
CA CYS A 384 2.46 -28.41 -27.90
C CYS A 384 1.99 -29.36 -29.01
N LEU A 385 1.80 -30.65 -28.70
CA LEU A 385 1.30 -31.63 -29.66
C LEU A 385 -0.16 -31.37 -30.06
N ALA A 386 -1.00 -30.90 -29.14
CA ALA A 386 -2.36 -30.46 -29.45
C ALA A 386 -2.36 -29.28 -30.43
N ASN A 387 -1.48 -28.29 -30.20
CA ASN A 387 -1.30 -27.14 -31.09
C ASN A 387 -0.80 -27.56 -32.48
N VAL A 388 0.08 -28.55 -32.56
CA VAL A 388 0.54 -29.10 -33.85
C VAL A 388 -0.63 -29.65 -34.66
N VAL A 389 -1.48 -30.45 -34.02
CA VAL A 389 -2.64 -31.08 -34.67
C VAL A 389 -3.71 -30.05 -35.06
N ALA A 390 -3.94 -29.04 -34.23
CA ALA A 390 -5.00 -28.07 -34.43
C ALA A 390 -4.60 -26.95 -35.41
N HIS A 391 -3.35 -26.50 -35.39
CA HIS A 391 -2.95 -25.22 -35.98
C HIS A 391 -1.72 -25.28 -36.89
N ALA A 392 -0.75 -26.17 -36.64
CA ALA A 392 0.56 -26.07 -37.29
C ALA A 392 0.59 -26.50 -38.77
N ARG A 393 -0.32 -27.39 -39.21
CA ARG A 393 -0.21 -28.07 -40.53
C ARG A 393 1.19 -28.69 -40.77
N ALA A 394 1.83 -29.14 -39.70
CA ALA A 394 3.16 -29.74 -39.72
C ALA A 394 3.12 -31.13 -40.35
N SER A 395 4.22 -31.51 -41.00
CA SER A 395 4.47 -32.89 -41.47
C SER A 395 5.26 -33.69 -40.44
N VAL A 396 6.12 -33.01 -39.66
CA VAL A 396 7.01 -33.61 -38.67
C VAL A 396 7.02 -32.78 -37.39
N VAL A 397 6.96 -33.47 -36.25
CA VAL A 397 7.25 -32.90 -34.92
C VAL A 397 8.28 -33.76 -34.19
N SER A 398 9.23 -33.11 -33.53
CA SER A 398 10.25 -33.74 -32.70
C SER A 398 10.11 -33.31 -31.24
N VAL A 399 10.19 -34.28 -30.33
CA VAL A 399 10.23 -34.06 -28.87
C VAL A 399 11.53 -34.66 -28.35
N THR A 400 12.44 -33.82 -27.85
CA THR A 400 13.71 -34.27 -27.25
C THR A 400 13.81 -33.84 -25.79
N ALA A 401 14.49 -34.65 -24.96
CA ALA A 401 14.86 -34.28 -23.60
C ALA A 401 16.34 -34.57 -23.37
N ASP A 402 17.10 -33.52 -23.09
CA ASP A 402 18.55 -33.55 -22.98
C ASP A 402 19.01 -33.03 -21.62
N ARG A 403 20.17 -33.50 -21.14
CA ARG A 403 20.78 -32.93 -19.92
C ARG A 403 21.31 -31.53 -20.22
N ALA A 404 20.95 -30.57 -19.37
CA ALA A 404 21.47 -29.21 -19.44
C ALA A 404 22.93 -29.16 -18.96
N ALA A 405 23.73 -28.22 -19.49
CA ALA A 405 25.11 -28.00 -19.06
C ALA A 405 25.21 -27.65 -17.56
N GLU A 406 24.18 -27.04 -16.99
CA GLU A 406 24.09 -26.61 -15.58
C GLU A 406 23.47 -27.67 -14.65
N GLY A 407 23.33 -28.92 -15.12
CA GLY A 407 22.86 -30.05 -14.30
C GLY A 407 21.34 -30.23 -14.23
N GLY A 408 20.56 -29.50 -15.04
CA GLY A 408 19.11 -29.66 -15.21
C GLY A 408 18.71 -30.53 -16.41
N VAL A 409 17.45 -30.44 -16.83
CA VAL A 409 16.91 -31.09 -18.05
C VAL A 409 16.31 -30.02 -18.95
N VAL A 410 16.64 -30.07 -20.25
CA VAL A 410 16.02 -29.24 -21.29
C VAL A 410 15.15 -30.11 -22.16
N VAL A 411 13.87 -29.78 -22.25
CA VAL A 411 12.92 -30.43 -23.15
C VAL A 411 12.63 -29.50 -24.32
N THR A 412 12.80 -30.00 -25.54
CA THR A 412 12.53 -29.24 -26.78
C THR A 412 11.41 -29.92 -27.56
N VAL A 413 10.38 -29.15 -27.92
CA VAL A 413 9.33 -29.57 -28.86
C VAL A 413 9.44 -28.69 -30.09
N ALA A 414 9.65 -29.28 -31.26
CA ALA A 414 9.81 -28.55 -32.51
C ALA A 414 8.98 -29.15 -33.64
N ASP A 415 8.23 -28.32 -34.36
CA ASP A 415 7.49 -28.71 -35.57
C ASP A 415 7.95 -27.94 -36.81
N ASP A 416 7.71 -28.52 -37.98
CA ASP A 416 7.98 -27.92 -39.30
C ASP A 416 6.76 -27.22 -39.91
N GLY A 417 5.80 -26.81 -39.09
CA GLY A 417 4.54 -26.23 -39.51
C GLY A 417 4.62 -24.78 -39.98
N ALA A 418 3.44 -24.15 -40.08
CA ALA A 418 3.27 -22.79 -40.58
C ALA A 418 3.89 -21.71 -39.66
N GLY A 419 4.21 -22.03 -38.40
CA GLY A 419 4.65 -21.05 -37.41
C GLY A 419 3.63 -19.91 -37.20
N PHE A 420 3.96 -18.94 -36.35
CA PHE A 420 3.13 -17.77 -36.12
C PHE A 420 3.96 -16.54 -35.75
N ASP A 421 3.32 -15.37 -35.71
CA ASP A 421 3.97 -14.14 -35.26
C ASP A 421 4.10 -14.14 -33.73
N PRO A 422 5.32 -14.07 -33.16
CA PRO A 422 5.51 -14.05 -31.71
C PRO A 422 4.83 -12.87 -31.00
N GLU A 423 4.51 -11.77 -31.69
CA GLU A 423 3.77 -10.63 -31.11
C GLU A 423 2.35 -11.02 -30.63
N LEU A 424 1.80 -12.13 -31.15
CA LEU A 424 0.51 -12.69 -30.70
C LEU A 424 0.51 -13.12 -29.23
N LEU A 425 1.67 -13.43 -28.65
CA LEU A 425 1.79 -13.73 -27.21
C LEU A 425 1.44 -12.54 -26.30
N THR A 426 1.55 -11.32 -26.81
CA THR A 426 1.28 -10.08 -26.07
C THR A 426 -0.09 -9.48 -26.35
N SER A 427 -0.84 -10.05 -27.31
CA SER A 427 -2.14 -9.54 -27.72
C SER A 427 -3.27 -10.03 -26.78
N PRO A 428 -4.22 -9.17 -26.37
CA PRO A 428 -5.31 -9.52 -25.44
C PRO A 428 -6.46 -10.34 -26.08
N GLU A 429 -6.30 -10.81 -27.32
CA GLU A 429 -7.32 -11.54 -28.07
C GLU A 429 -7.62 -12.93 -27.46
N PRO A 430 -8.90 -13.37 -27.40
CA PRO A 430 -9.32 -14.61 -26.71
C PRO A 430 -8.75 -15.92 -27.29
N ASP A 431 -8.29 -15.90 -28.55
CA ASP A 431 -7.96 -17.11 -29.32
C ASP A 431 -6.61 -17.75 -28.96
N HIS A 432 -5.81 -17.12 -28.09
CA HIS A 432 -4.45 -17.57 -27.74
C HIS A 432 -4.33 -18.13 -26.30
N PHE A 433 -5.43 -18.62 -25.73
CA PHE A 433 -5.50 -19.12 -24.36
C PHE A 433 -4.47 -20.23 -24.05
N GLY A 434 -4.27 -21.19 -24.97
CA GLY A 434 -3.33 -22.31 -24.78
C GLY A 434 -1.87 -21.88 -24.58
N LEU A 435 -1.45 -20.79 -25.24
CA LEU A 435 -0.11 -20.23 -25.12
C LEU A 435 0.13 -19.55 -23.76
N ARG A 436 -0.90 -18.90 -23.20
CA ARG A 436 -0.84 -18.30 -21.86
C ARG A 436 -0.85 -19.36 -20.77
N VAL A 437 -1.62 -20.43 -20.94
CA VAL A 437 -1.62 -21.57 -20.03
C VAL A 437 -0.22 -22.20 -19.96
N LEU A 438 0.50 -22.32 -21.08
CA LEU A 438 1.88 -22.80 -21.09
C LEU A 438 2.84 -21.90 -20.28
N ALA A 439 2.70 -20.58 -20.42
CA ALA A 439 3.49 -19.60 -19.67
C ALA A 439 3.24 -19.69 -18.15
N ASP A 440 1.96 -19.73 -17.75
CA ASP A 440 1.53 -19.80 -16.35
C ASP A 440 1.95 -21.13 -15.70
N VAL A 441 1.81 -22.24 -16.43
CA VAL A 441 2.19 -23.59 -15.98
C VAL A 441 3.71 -23.71 -15.79
N ALA A 442 4.51 -23.18 -16.72
CA ALA A 442 5.97 -23.19 -16.61
C ALA A 442 6.47 -22.29 -15.47
N GLY A 443 5.91 -21.09 -15.35
CA GLY A 443 6.24 -20.15 -14.27
C GLY A 443 5.90 -20.69 -12.88
N ALA A 444 4.72 -21.28 -12.70
CA ALA A 444 4.30 -21.90 -11.43
C ALA A 444 5.20 -23.07 -11.03
N GLY A 445 5.74 -23.83 -12.01
CA GLY A 445 6.68 -24.92 -11.78
C GLY A 445 8.15 -24.50 -11.60
N GLY A 446 8.44 -23.19 -11.60
CA GLY A 446 9.81 -22.67 -11.48
C GLY A 446 10.71 -22.98 -12.68
N ALA A 447 10.12 -23.31 -13.84
CA ALA A 447 10.85 -23.64 -15.06
C ALA A 447 10.94 -22.45 -16.01
N GLY A 448 12.02 -22.38 -16.78
CA GLY A 448 12.15 -21.44 -17.89
C GLY A 448 11.44 -21.96 -19.12
N LEU A 449 10.70 -21.11 -19.83
CA LEU A 449 10.05 -21.45 -21.10
C LEU A 449 10.43 -20.41 -22.15
N ASP A 450 11.07 -20.86 -23.23
CA ASP A 450 11.42 -20.05 -24.38
C ASP A 450 10.69 -20.54 -25.63
N LEU A 451 10.32 -19.61 -26.50
CA LEU A 451 9.68 -19.85 -27.79
C LEU A 451 10.57 -19.33 -28.92
N GLN A 452 10.64 -20.07 -30.01
CA GLN A 452 11.20 -19.63 -31.28
C GLN A 452 10.19 -19.96 -32.39
N THR A 453 9.62 -18.94 -33.03
CA THR A 453 8.67 -19.10 -34.14
C THR A 453 8.71 -17.89 -35.07
N ALA A 454 8.35 -18.11 -36.33
CA ALA A 454 8.03 -17.07 -37.29
C ALA A 454 7.08 -17.64 -38.36
N PRO A 455 6.24 -16.81 -39.02
CA PRO A 455 5.42 -17.28 -40.13
C PRO A 455 6.27 -17.97 -41.22
N GLY A 456 5.94 -19.22 -41.53
CA GLY A 456 6.63 -20.09 -42.48
C GLY A 456 7.84 -20.86 -41.93
N HIS A 457 8.17 -20.73 -40.65
CA HIS A 457 9.40 -21.29 -40.06
C HIS A 457 9.17 -22.33 -38.94
N GLY A 458 7.95 -22.85 -38.80
CA GLY A 458 7.60 -23.79 -37.74
C GLY A 458 7.55 -23.16 -36.34
N THR A 459 7.39 -24.00 -35.33
CA THR A 459 7.41 -23.57 -33.93
C THR A 459 8.37 -24.44 -33.13
N ARG A 460 9.13 -23.81 -32.24
CA ARG A 460 10.00 -24.51 -31.30
C ARG A 460 9.83 -23.97 -29.89
N TRP A 461 9.45 -24.85 -28.98
CA TRP A 461 9.38 -24.62 -27.55
C TRP A 461 10.57 -25.24 -26.84
N ARG A 462 11.13 -24.53 -25.87
CA ARG A 462 12.21 -25.01 -25.00
C ARG A 462 11.82 -24.80 -23.55
N LEU A 463 11.62 -25.89 -22.83
CA LEU A 463 11.38 -25.92 -21.40
C LEU A 463 12.68 -26.29 -20.67
N THR A 464 13.14 -25.42 -19.77
CA THR A 464 14.37 -25.60 -18.99
C THR A 464 14.01 -25.83 -17.52
N LEU A 465 14.28 -27.03 -17.02
CA LEU A 465 14.06 -27.40 -15.62
C LEU A 465 15.40 -27.40 -14.85
N PRO A 466 15.46 -26.79 -13.66
CA PRO A 466 16.68 -26.72 -12.86
C PRO A 466 17.06 -28.08 -12.25
N ALA A 467 18.30 -28.22 -11.79
CA ALA A 467 18.78 -29.42 -11.11
C ALA A 467 17.94 -29.79 -9.86
N SER A 468 17.28 -28.82 -9.21
CA SER A 468 16.37 -29.06 -8.08
C SER A 468 15.10 -29.83 -8.44
N ALA A 469 14.79 -29.96 -9.73
CA ALA A 469 13.66 -30.75 -10.24
C ALA A 469 14.08 -32.20 -10.60
N LEU A 470 15.32 -32.59 -10.34
CA LEU A 470 15.76 -33.99 -10.49
C LEU A 470 15.33 -34.81 -9.27
N ALA A 471 14.95 -36.06 -9.50
CA ALA A 471 14.67 -37.00 -8.43
C ALA A 471 15.94 -37.20 -7.57
N ALA A 472 15.81 -37.10 -6.24
CA ALA A 472 16.92 -37.31 -5.33
C ALA A 472 17.53 -38.71 -5.55
N SER A 473 18.80 -38.77 -5.94
CA SER A 473 19.50 -40.04 -6.13
C SER A 473 19.54 -40.79 -4.80
N SER A 474 18.77 -41.88 -4.70
CA SER A 474 18.81 -42.79 -3.55
C SER A 474 20.21 -43.41 -3.45
N THR A 475 21.07 -42.77 -2.68
CA THR A 475 22.39 -43.29 -2.29
C THR A 475 22.25 -43.84 -0.87
N ALA A 476 21.43 -44.87 -0.68
CA ALA A 476 21.42 -45.67 0.52
C ALA A 476 22.42 -46.82 0.37
N GLY A 477 23.69 -46.52 0.60
CA GLY A 477 24.68 -47.55 0.90
C GLY A 477 24.27 -48.27 2.17
N ARG A 478 23.91 -49.56 2.05
CA ARG A 478 23.86 -50.48 3.20
C ARG A 478 25.22 -50.45 3.91
N PRO A 479 25.31 -50.10 5.20
CA PRO A 479 26.53 -50.36 5.94
C PRO A 479 26.64 -51.88 6.12
N GLY A 480 27.80 -52.41 5.69
CA GLY A 480 28.09 -53.83 5.69
C GLY A 480 28.01 -54.43 7.09
N SER A 481 27.38 -55.60 7.15
CA SER A 481 27.63 -56.61 8.16
C SER A 481 29.12 -57.00 8.10
N GLN A 482 29.89 -56.66 9.14
CA GLN A 482 31.19 -57.30 9.39
C GLN A 482 30.98 -58.60 10.19
N PRO A 483 31.86 -59.58 9.99
CA PRO A 483 31.68 -60.99 10.38
C PRO A 483 31.74 -61.26 11.88
#